data_AF-A0A938TK46-F1
#
_entry.id   AF-A0A938TK46-F1
#
_cell.length_a   1.000
_cell.length_b   1.000
_cell.length_c   1.000
_cell.angle_alpha   90.00
_cell.angle_beta   90.00
_cell.angle_gamma   90.00
#
_symmetry.space_group_name_H-M   'P 1'
#
loop_
_entity.id
_entity.type
_entity.pdbx_description
1 polymer ?
#
loop_
_entity_poly.entity_id
_entity_poly.type
_entity_poly.pdbx_seq_one_letter_code
_entity_poly.pdbx_strand_id
1 'polypeptide(L)'
;MSLPRLPVIREIERKELNLFFGAPIGYLFLAAFLAVTLFIFFWVEAFFARNIADVRPMFEWMPVLMIFLSAAITMRMWSEERRTGTLEFVATLPASTWEFVLGKFLACWLLLGLALLLTLPIPVIVSFISELDWGPVFAGYLAALLLGGAYLAIGLYVSARSDSQIVALILSALLCGVFYMLGSPLLVSLTGGWLAELFQSLGAGSRFESITRGVLDLRDLYYYVSIALVFLALNVYALTRERWAHDGNKTTHRNWQVGTALLAGNLLLANVWLGSVSGARFDLTEGRIYSISDATHGYLEQLREPLLIRGYFSEKTHPLLAPLVPRMKDL
;
A
#
# COMPACT_ATOMS: atom_id res chain seq x y z
N MET A 1 -22.75 21.17 -1.16
CA MET A 1 -22.07 19.85 -1.12
C MET A 1 -23.13 18.84 -0.72
N SER A 2 -23.75 18.14 -1.67
CA SER A 2 -24.68 17.05 -1.33
C SER A 2 -23.88 15.96 -0.65
N LEU A 3 -24.32 15.49 0.53
CA LEU A 3 -23.70 14.38 1.23
C LEU A 3 -23.58 13.16 0.29
N PRO A 4 -22.49 12.39 0.38
CA PRO A 4 -22.29 11.21 -0.47
C PRO A 4 -23.43 10.23 -0.25
N ARG A 5 -24.11 9.86 -1.34
CA ARG A 5 -25.15 8.86 -1.31
C ARG A 5 -24.48 7.49 -1.42
N LEU A 6 -24.26 6.84 -0.28
CA LEU A 6 -23.80 5.44 -0.20
C LEU A 6 -24.42 4.49 -1.25
N PRO A 7 -25.74 4.55 -1.56
CA PRO A 7 -26.30 3.68 -2.61
C PRO A 7 -25.71 3.95 -4.00
N VAL A 8 -25.39 5.20 -4.35
CA VAL A 8 -24.83 5.55 -5.66
C VAL A 8 -23.42 4.98 -5.81
N ILE A 9 -22.59 5.10 -4.76
CA ILE A 9 -21.23 4.55 -4.74
C ILE A 9 -21.26 3.03 -4.96
N ARG A 10 -22.15 2.33 -4.25
CA ARG A 10 -22.29 0.88 -4.36
C ARG A 10 -22.77 0.41 -5.73
N GLU A 11 -23.65 1.18 -6.38
CA GLU A 11 -24.08 0.85 -7.75
C GLU A 11 -22.94 1.03 -8.76
N ILE A 12 -22.14 2.07 -8.62
CA ILE A 12 -20.96 2.29 -9.46
C ILE A 12 -19.96 1.14 -9.24
N GLU A 13 -19.67 0.80 -7.98
CA GLU A 13 -18.83 -0.33 -7.62
C GLU A 13 -19.32 -1.65 -8.25
N ARG A 14 -20.61 -1.97 -8.10
CA ARG A 14 -21.22 -3.18 -8.67
C ARG A 14 -21.11 -3.20 -10.19
N LYS A 15 -21.36 -2.07 -10.85
CA LYS A 15 -21.22 -1.94 -12.31
C LYS A 15 -19.79 -2.26 -12.74
N GLU A 16 -18.79 -1.68 -12.07
CA GLU A 16 -17.38 -1.90 -12.40
C GLU A 16 -16.95 -3.35 -12.16
N LEU A 17 -17.36 -3.96 -11.05
CA LEU A 17 -17.11 -5.37 -10.78
C LEU A 17 -17.75 -6.27 -11.86
N ASN A 18 -18.99 -5.99 -12.26
CA ASN A 18 -19.65 -6.72 -13.33
C ASN A 18 -18.92 -6.57 -14.67
N LEU A 19 -18.36 -5.40 -14.97
CA LEU A 19 -17.54 -5.19 -16.17
C LEU A 19 -16.23 -5.99 -16.10
N PHE A 20 -15.60 -6.08 -14.93
CA PHE A 20 -14.39 -6.88 -14.73
C PHE A 20 -14.64 -8.38 -14.89
N PHE A 21 -15.69 -8.92 -14.25
CA PHE A 21 -16.01 -10.35 -14.30
C PHE A 21 -16.82 -10.77 -15.53
N GLY A 22 -17.42 -9.80 -16.25
CA GLY A 22 -18.09 -10.04 -17.53
C GLY A 22 -17.10 -10.20 -18.69
N ALA A 23 -15.86 -9.71 -18.53
CA ALA A 23 -14.81 -9.81 -19.54
C ALA A 23 -13.74 -10.85 -19.13
N PRO A 24 -13.26 -11.71 -20.05
CA PRO A 24 -12.23 -12.71 -19.75
C PRO A 24 -10.94 -12.13 -19.14
N ILE A 25 -10.66 -10.88 -19.45
CA ILE A 25 -9.46 -10.18 -19.03
C ILE A 25 -9.35 -10.01 -17.51
N GLY A 26 -10.47 -9.93 -16.78
CA GLY A 26 -10.45 -9.86 -15.31
C GLY A 26 -9.87 -11.14 -14.68
N TYR A 27 -10.32 -12.29 -15.17
CA TYR A 27 -9.81 -13.60 -14.74
C TYR A 27 -8.35 -13.80 -15.13
N LEU A 28 -7.94 -13.33 -16.32
CA LEU A 28 -6.55 -13.42 -16.77
C LEU A 28 -5.60 -12.66 -15.83
N PHE A 29 -5.99 -11.47 -15.34
CA PHE A 29 -5.14 -10.74 -14.39
C PHE A 29 -5.00 -11.45 -13.05
N LEU A 30 -6.10 -11.98 -12.50
CA LEU A 30 -6.06 -12.75 -11.25
C LEU A 30 -5.23 -14.03 -11.41
N ALA A 31 -5.41 -14.76 -12.50
CA ALA A 31 -4.67 -15.98 -12.80
C ALA A 31 -3.18 -15.70 -13.02
N ALA A 32 -2.83 -14.65 -13.77
CA ALA A 32 -1.44 -14.26 -13.99
C ALA A 32 -0.76 -13.83 -12.68
N PHE A 33 -1.44 -13.03 -11.86
CA PHE A 33 -0.94 -12.62 -10.55
C PHE A 33 -0.69 -13.83 -9.64
N LEU A 34 -1.63 -14.76 -9.57
CA LEU A 34 -1.49 -15.98 -8.77
C LEU A 34 -0.35 -16.86 -9.30
N ALA A 35 -0.28 -17.07 -10.62
CA ALA A 35 0.76 -17.88 -11.25
C ALA A 35 2.16 -17.32 -10.99
N VAL A 36 2.34 -15.99 -11.12
CA VAL A 36 3.61 -15.33 -10.83
C VAL A 36 3.95 -15.42 -9.34
N THR A 37 2.97 -15.24 -8.45
CA THR A 37 3.17 -15.37 -7.00
C THR A 37 3.62 -16.79 -6.63
N LEU A 38 2.95 -17.81 -7.17
CA LEU A 38 3.31 -19.21 -6.97
C LEU A 38 4.69 -19.54 -7.55
N PHE A 39 5.00 -19.04 -8.74
CA PHE A 39 6.30 -19.23 -9.37
C PHE A 39 7.42 -18.63 -8.53
N ILE A 40 7.26 -17.39 -8.05
CA ILE A 40 8.26 -16.75 -7.19
C ILE A 40 8.44 -17.54 -5.89
N PHE A 41 7.33 -17.90 -5.23
CA PHE A 41 7.39 -18.58 -3.95
C PHE A 41 8.05 -19.97 -4.04
N PHE A 42 7.67 -20.79 -5.04
CA PHE A 42 8.19 -22.16 -5.14
C PHE A 42 9.52 -22.27 -5.87
N TRP A 43 9.75 -21.47 -6.92
CA TRP A 43 10.95 -21.57 -7.77
C TRP A 43 12.02 -20.55 -7.43
N VAL A 44 11.68 -19.25 -7.36
CA VAL A 44 12.68 -18.19 -7.13
C VAL A 44 13.24 -18.25 -5.72
N GLU A 45 12.36 -18.32 -4.73
CA GLU A 45 12.72 -18.45 -3.32
C GLU A 45 13.06 -19.90 -2.92
N ALA A 46 12.98 -20.83 -3.88
CA ALA A 46 13.30 -22.24 -3.72
C ALA A 46 12.80 -22.82 -2.39
N PHE A 47 11.50 -22.63 -2.09
CA PHE A 47 10.88 -22.96 -0.80
C PHE A 47 11.31 -24.33 -0.25
N PHE A 48 11.31 -25.37 -1.10
CA PHE A 48 11.70 -26.72 -0.71
C PHE A 48 13.20 -26.89 -0.40
N ALA A 49 14.07 -26.06 -0.98
CA ALA A 49 15.50 -26.10 -0.74
C ALA A 49 15.92 -25.32 0.53
N ARG A 50 15.09 -24.38 1.00
CA ARG A 50 15.39 -23.55 2.19
C ARG A 50 15.36 -24.34 3.49
N ASN A 51 14.74 -25.52 3.54
CA ASN A 51 14.51 -26.31 4.77
C ASN A 51 13.86 -25.50 5.91
N ILE A 52 13.16 -24.43 5.59
CA ILE A 52 12.45 -23.56 6.52
C ILE A 52 11.05 -23.35 5.97
N ALA A 53 10.04 -23.81 6.71
CA ALA A 53 8.64 -23.70 6.34
C ALA A 53 8.08 -22.35 6.79
N ASP A 54 8.29 -21.33 5.97
CA ASP A 54 7.96 -19.93 6.27
C ASP A 54 7.42 -19.22 5.03
N VAL A 55 6.43 -18.37 5.23
CA VAL A 55 5.75 -17.59 4.18
C VAL A 55 6.28 -16.17 4.04
N ARG A 56 7.21 -15.71 4.88
CA ARG A 56 7.85 -14.38 4.77
C ARG A 56 8.35 -14.04 3.36
N PRO A 57 9.03 -14.93 2.61
CA PRO A 57 9.51 -14.59 1.26
C PRO A 57 8.39 -14.27 0.26
N MET A 58 7.19 -14.84 0.45
CA MET A 58 6.02 -14.47 -0.36
C MET A 58 5.70 -12.99 -0.18
N PHE A 59 5.74 -12.51 1.06
CA PHE A 59 5.45 -11.12 1.37
C PHE A 59 6.57 -10.19 0.92
N GLU A 60 7.84 -10.59 0.96
CA GLU A 60 8.97 -9.77 0.51
C GLU A 60 8.83 -9.32 -0.97
N TRP A 61 8.31 -10.20 -1.83
CA TRP A 61 8.05 -9.88 -3.25
C TRP A 61 6.72 -9.16 -3.48
N MET A 62 5.83 -9.17 -2.48
CA MET A 62 4.47 -8.67 -2.61
C MET A 62 4.39 -7.18 -3.01
N PRO A 63 5.19 -6.25 -2.45
CA PRO A 63 5.19 -4.86 -2.88
C PRO A 63 5.44 -4.69 -4.38
N VAL A 64 6.37 -5.47 -4.93
CA VAL A 64 6.72 -5.41 -6.36
C VAL A 64 5.58 -5.98 -7.21
N LEU A 65 5.01 -7.11 -6.81
CA LEU A 65 3.87 -7.70 -7.51
C LEU A 65 2.63 -6.80 -7.49
N MET A 66 2.40 -6.10 -6.37
CA MET A 66 1.32 -5.13 -6.23
C MET A 66 1.46 -3.94 -7.16
N ILE A 67 2.67 -3.48 -7.50
CA ILE A 67 2.89 -2.42 -8.49
C ILE A 67 2.29 -2.83 -9.84
N PHE A 68 2.63 -4.03 -10.32
CA PHE A 68 2.13 -4.51 -11.61
C PHE A 68 0.64 -4.81 -11.58
N LEU A 69 0.15 -5.45 -10.50
CA LEU A 69 -1.26 -5.76 -10.35
C LEU A 69 -2.11 -4.48 -10.30
N SER A 70 -1.74 -3.52 -9.45
CA SER A 70 -2.49 -2.26 -9.31
C SER A 70 -2.49 -1.44 -10.61
N ALA A 71 -1.36 -1.34 -11.31
CA ALA A 71 -1.27 -0.67 -12.60
C ALA A 71 -2.17 -1.36 -13.65
N ALA A 72 -2.17 -2.68 -13.70
CA ALA A 72 -2.99 -3.46 -14.63
C ALA A 72 -4.49 -3.37 -14.34
N ILE A 73 -4.90 -3.36 -13.07
CA ILE A 73 -6.31 -3.21 -12.68
C ILE A 73 -6.80 -1.80 -13.02
N THR A 74 -6.02 -0.78 -12.69
CA THR A 74 -6.45 0.62 -12.78
C THR A 74 -6.29 1.23 -14.17
N MET A 75 -5.46 0.65 -15.05
CA MET A 75 -5.12 1.26 -16.34
C MET A 75 -6.37 1.68 -17.12
N ARG A 76 -7.41 0.83 -17.16
CA ARG A 76 -8.61 1.04 -17.99
C ARG A 76 -9.67 1.94 -17.36
N MET A 77 -9.61 2.15 -16.04
CA MET A 77 -10.70 2.73 -15.24
C MET A 77 -11.20 4.07 -15.77
N TRP A 78 -10.26 4.94 -16.18
CA TRP A 78 -10.58 6.26 -16.75
C TRP A 78 -10.09 6.39 -18.18
N SER A 79 -8.94 5.80 -18.52
CA SER A 79 -8.37 5.95 -19.87
C SER A 79 -9.30 5.42 -20.96
N GLU A 80 -10.08 4.36 -20.67
CA GLU A 80 -11.01 3.79 -21.64
C GLU A 80 -12.25 4.66 -21.82
N GLU A 81 -12.80 5.20 -20.73
CA GLU A 81 -13.92 6.15 -20.79
C GLU A 81 -13.54 7.44 -21.53
N ARG A 82 -12.30 7.88 -21.32
CA ARG A 82 -11.72 9.04 -21.98
C ARG A 82 -11.50 8.79 -23.47
N ARG A 83 -10.86 7.67 -23.83
CA ARG A 83 -10.64 7.26 -25.23
C ARG A 83 -11.94 7.08 -26.00
N THR A 84 -12.99 6.62 -25.35
CA THR A 84 -14.32 6.38 -25.98
C THR A 84 -15.21 7.62 -25.98
N GLY A 85 -14.80 8.73 -25.38
CA GLY A 85 -15.61 9.95 -25.24
C GLY A 85 -16.79 9.80 -24.25
N THR A 86 -16.91 8.66 -23.57
CA THR A 86 -18.00 8.41 -22.61
C THR A 86 -17.81 9.17 -21.29
N LEU A 87 -16.62 9.73 -21.05
CA LEU A 87 -16.32 10.58 -19.89
C LEU A 87 -17.28 11.78 -19.81
N GLU A 88 -17.66 12.37 -20.95
CA GLU A 88 -18.62 13.49 -21.01
C GLU A 88 -20.01 13.05 -20.55
N PHE A 89 -20.45 11.87 -20.98
CA PHE A 89 -21.71 11.30 -20.55
C PHE A 89 -21.72 11.04 -19.03
N VAL A 90 -20.66 10.45 -18.50
CA VAL A 90 -20.49 10.22 -17.05
C VAL A 90 -20.52 11.54 -16.27
N ALA A 91 -19.99 12.62 -16.85
CA ALA A 91 -20.00 13.94 -16.23
C ALA A 91 -21.39 14.60 -16.19
N THR A 92 -22.32 14.21 -17.06
CA THR A 92 -23.71 14.70 -17.07
C THR A 92 -24.65 13.98 -16.11
N LEU A 93 -24.23 12.83 -15.57
CA LEU A 93 -25.04 12.08 -14.62
C LEU A 93 -25.22 12.86 -13.30
N PRO A 94 -26.37 12.71 -12.61
CA PRO A 94 -26.68 13.40 -11.35
C PRO A 94 -25.94 12.78 -10.16
N ALA A 95 -24.65 12.51 -10.31
CA ALA A 95 -23.75 11.98 -9.30
C ALA A 95 -22.48 12.83 -9.23
N SER A 96 -21.96 13.00 -8.03
CA SER A 96 -20.76 13.81 -7.78
C SER A 96 -19.50 13.08 -8.23
N THR A 97 -18.46 13.84 -8.61
CA THR A 97 -17.18 13.27 -9.06
C THR A 97 -16.52 12.39 -7.99
N TRP A 98 -16.69 12.72 -6.71
CA TRP A 98 -16.20 11.90 -5.58
C TRP A 98 -16.89 10.54 -5.53
N GLU A 99 -18.19 10.45 -5.81
CA GLU A 99 -18.91 9.17 -5.80
C GLU A 99 -18.41 8.23 -6.90
N PHE A 100 -18.09 8.75 -8.09
CA PHE A 100 -17.47 7.96 -9.16
C PHE A 100 -16.07 7.48 -8.81
N VAL A 101 -15.22 8.37 -8.29
CA VAL A 101 -13.85 8.01 -7.92
C VAL A 101 -13.85 6.97 -6.79
N LEU A 102 -14.69 7.15 -5.76
CA LEU A 102 -14.81 6.19 -4.66
C LEU A 102 -15.39 4.84 -5.12
N GLY A 103 -16.41 4.84 -5.98
CA GLY A 103 -17.00 3.60 -6.51
C GLY A 103 -15.98 2.78 -7.33
N LYS A 104 -15.25 3.43 -8.24
CA LYS A 104 -14.17 2.78 -9.01
C LYS A 104 -13.02 2.31 -8.12
N PHE A 105 -12.66 3.09 -7.09
CA PHE A 105 -11.64 2.68 -6.12
C PHE A 105 -12.06 1.44 -5.34
N LEU A 106 -13.28 1.41 -4.80
CA LEU A 106 -13.78 0.25 -4.05
C LEU A 106 -13.86 -1.01 -4.93
N ALA A 107 -14.28 -0.88 -6.19
CA ALA A 107 -14.27 -2.02 -7.12
C ALA A 107 -12.86 -2.57 -7.34
N CYS A 108 -11.88 -1.70 -7.58
CA CYS A 108 -10.49 -2.11 -7.74
C CYS A 108 -9.91 -2.71 -6.44
N TRP A 109 -10.26 -2.12 -5.29
CA TRP A 109 -9.77 -2.55 -3.97
C TRP A 109 -10.34 -3.92 -3.58
N LEU A 110 -11.61 -4.20 -3.91
CA LEU A 110 -12.21 -5.52 -3.76
C LEU A 110 -11.59 -6.54 -4.70
N LEU A 111 -11.28 -6.17 -5.95
CA LEU A 111 -10.60 -7.07 -6.88
C LEU A 111 -9.19 -7.42 -6.38
N LEU A 112 -8.47 -6.44 -5.81
CA LEU A 112 -7.19 -6.66 -5.15
C LEU A 112 -7.35 -7.55 -3.91
N GLY A 113 -8.35 -7.30 -3.07
CA GLY A 113 -8.67 -8.14 -1.92
C GLY A 113 -8.98 -9.58 -2.32
N LEU A 114 -9.69 -9.79 -3.42
CA LEU A 114 -9.93 -11.12 -3.99
C LEU A 114 -8.63 -11.76 -4.48
N ALA A 115 -7.75 -11.01 -5.14
CA ALA A 115 -6.44 -11.50 -5.57
C ALA A 115 -5.59 -11.96 -4.37
N LEU A 116 -5.60 -11.20 -3.26
CA LEU A 116 -4.94 -11.57 -2.01
C LEU A 116 -5.60 -12.80 -1.36
N LEU A 117 -6.93 -12.86 -1.35
CA LEU A 117 -7.66 -13.99 -0.80
C LEU A 117 -7.31 -15.28 -1.54
N LEU A 118 -7.12 -15.22 -2.87
CA LEU A 118 -6.71 -16.35 -3.67
C LEU A 118 -5.28 -16.84 -3.38
N THR A 119 -4.44 -16.06 -2.68
CA THR A 119 -3.11 -16.53 -2.23
C THR A 119 -3.14 -17.19 -0.85
N LEU A 120 -4.22 -17.06 -0.08
CA LEU A 120 -4.38 -17.70 1.24
C LEU A 120 -4.17 -19.23 1.28
N PRO A 121 -4.42 -20.00 0.21
CA PRO A 121 -4.08 -21.42 0.22
C PRO A 121 -2.60 -21.70 0.52
N ILE A 122 -1.67 -20.79 0.20
CA ILE A 122 -0.23 -20.95 0.47
C ILE A 122 0.05 -21.06 1.98
N PRO A 123 -0.25 -20.05 2.82
CA PRO A 123 -0.02 -20.14 4.27
C PRO A 123 -0.83 -21.27 4.92
N VAL A 124 -2.03 -21.57 4.41
CA VAL A 124 -2.83 -22.71 4.89
C VAL A 124 -2.09 -24.03 4.66
N ILE A 125 -1.54 -24.27 3.46
CA ILE A 125 -0.76 -25.47 3.16
C ILE A 125 0.50 -25.53 4.03
N VAL A 126 1.21 -24.42 4.19
CA VAL A 126 2.43 -24.36 5.03
C VAL A 126 2.11 -24.67 6.50
N SER A 127 0.96 -24.22 7.01
CA SER A 127 0.52 -24.51 8.38
C SER A 127 0.25 -25.98 8.67
N PHE A 128 -0.01 -26.80 7.65
CA PHE A 128 -0.13 -28.25 7.81
C PHE A 128 1.23 -28.96 7.89
N ILE A 129 2.30 -28.31 7.42
CA ILE A 129 3.65 -28.89 7.34
C ILE A 129 4.53 -28.40 8.50
N SER A 130 4.24 -27.24 9.08
CA SER A 130 5.02 -26.60 10.13
C SER A 130 4.15 -25.80 11.09
N GLU A 131 4.64 -25.57 12.31
CA GLU A 131 4.12 -24.56 13.22
C GLU A 131 4.36 -23.18 12.61
N LEU A 132 3.30 -22.58 12.08
CA LEU A 132 3.33 -21.27 11.43
C LEU A 132 2.71 -20.22 12.37
N ASP A 133 3.47 -19.17 12.65
CA ASP A 133 2.95 -18.01 13.38
C ASP A 133 1.99 -17.22 12.47
N TRP A 134 0.70 -17.23 12.84
CA TRP A 134 -0.36 -16.57 12.09
C TRP A 134 -0.36 -15.03 12.25
N GLY A 135 0.34 -14.51 13.26
CA GLY A 135 0.45 -13.07 13.51
C GLY A 135 1.08 -12.30 12.34
N PRO A 136 2.33 -12.63 11.94
CA PRO A 136 2.99 -12.09 10.76
C PRO A 136 2.21 -12.32 9.46
N VAL A 137 1.50 -13.45 9.33
CA VAL A 137 0.68 -13.74 8.15
C VAL A 137 -0.46 -12.72 8.02
N PHE A 138 -1.24 -12.53 9.09
CA PHE A 138 -2.32 -11.56 9.12
C PHE A 138 -1.81 -10.13 8.90
N ALA A 139 -0.71 -9.77 9.58
CA ALA A 139 -0.06 -8.47 9.41
C ALA A 139 0.39 -8.24 7.95
N GLY A 140 0.98 -9.25 7.31
CA GLY A 140 1.42 -9.20 5.92
C GLY A 140 0.26 -9.01 4.94
N TYR A 141 -0.87 -9.70 5.14
CA TYR A 141 -2.06 -9.48 4.31
C TYR A 141 -2.69 -8.11 4.51
N LEU A 142 -2.77 -7.63 5.75
CA LEU A 142 -3.26 -6.29 6.05
C LEU A 142 -2.37 -5.22 5.41
N ALA A 143 -1.05 -5.36 5.51
CA ALA A 143 -0.10 -4.47 4.83
C ALA A 143 -0.26 -4.53 3.32
N ALA A 144 -0.40 -5.72 2.73
CA ALA A 144 -0.55 -5.88 1.28
C ALA A 144 -1.82 -5.21 0.78
N LEU A 145 -2.92 -5.29 1.54
CA LEU A 145 -4.20 -4.70 1.22
C LEU A 145 -4.18 -3.16 1.34
N LEU A 146 -3.48 -2.62 2.34
CA LEU A 146 -3.30 -1.17 2.50
C LEU A 146 -2.33 -0.58 1.47
N LEU A 147 -1.17 -1.21 1.27
CA LEU A 147 -0.18 -0.82 0.26
C LEU A 147 -0.79 -0.91 -1.15
N GLY A 148 -1.48 -2.00 -1.44
CA GLY A 148 -2.22 -2.20 -2.68
C GLY A 148 -3.28 -1.11 -2.88
N GLY A 149 -4.03 -0.74 -1.84
CA GLY A 149 -4.95 0.39 -1.86
C GLY A 149 -4.27 1.72 -2.20
N ALA A 150 -3.11 2.01 -1.62
CA ALA A 150 -2.33 3.20 -1.96
C ALA A 150 -1.91 3.21 -3.44
N TYR A 151 -1.39 2.09 -3.96
CA TYR A 151 -1.03 1.98 -5.37
C TYR A 151 -2.23 2.04 -6.32
N LEU A 152 -3.39 1.50 -5.94
CA LEU A 152 -4.62 1.65 -6.71
C LEU A 152 -5.06 3.12 -6.81
N ALA A 153 -4.96 3.89 -5.72
CA ALA A 153 -5.27 5.31 -5.75
C ALA A 153 -4.34 6.08 -6.70
N ILE A 154 -3.04 5.76 -6.67
CA ILE A 154 -2.04 6.31 -7.59
C ILE A 154 -2.39 5.96 -9.04
N GLY A 155 -2.67 4.69 -9.32
CA GLY A 155 -3.00 4.22 -10.66
C GLY A 155 -4.29 4.83 -11.22
N LEU A 156 -5.32 4.99 -10.38
CA LEU A 156 -6.55 5.68 -10.76
C LEU A 156 -6.31 7.14 -11.14
N TYR A 157 -5.46 7.85 -10.41
CA TYR A 157 -5.09 9.23 -10.71
C TYR A 157 -4.33 9.34 -12.04
N VAL A 158 -3.40 8.43 -12.30
CA VAL A 158 -2.64 8.39 -13.56
C VAL A 158 -3.54 8.02 -14.74
N SER A 159 -4.41 7.03 -14.57
CA SER A 159 -5.42 6.64 -15.57
C SER A 159 -6.35 7.80 -15.91
N ALA A 160 -6.74 8.61 -14.91
CA ALA A 160 -7.59 9.80 -15.13
C ALA A 160 -6.95 10.84 -16.04
N ARG A 161 -5.63 10.85 -16.21
CA ARG A 161 -4.89 11.80 -17.05
C ARG A 161 -4.30 11.20 -18.33
N SER A 162 -4.61 9.95 -18.60
CA SER A 162 -4.04 9.22 -19.74
C SER A 162 -5.13 8.86 -20.72
N ASP A 163 -4.95 9.19 -22.00
CA ASP A 163 -5.89 8.80 -23.07
C ASP A 163 -5.67 7.35 -23.58
N SER A 164 -4.61 6.69 -23.10
CA SER A 164 -4.21 5.34 -23.51
C SER A 164 -4.00 4.43 -22.31
N GLN A 165 -4.60 3.23 -22.35
CA GLN A 165 -4.45 2.20 -21.31
C GLN A 165 -2.99 1.79 -21.11
N ILE A 166 -2.21 1.66 -22.19
CA ILE A 166 -0.81 1.24 -22.10
C ILE A 166 0.03 2.33 -21.41
N VAL A 167 -0.21 3.60 -21.75
CA VAL A 167 0.48 4.74 -21.12
C VAL A 167 0.10 4.83 -19.64
N ALA A 168 -1.19 4.66 -19.32
CA ALA A 168 -1.67 4.62 -17.94
C ALA A 168 -0.98 3.52 -17.13
N LEU A 169 -0.85 2.31 -17.69
CA LEU A 169 -0.17 1.19 -17.05
C LEU A 169 1.31 1.52 -16.77
N ILE A 170 2.06 1.98 -17.78
CA ILE A 170 3.49 2.24 -17.65
C ILE A 170 3.75 3.36 -16.63
N LEU A 171 3.02 4.47 -16.71
CA LEU A 171 3.20 5.60 -15.79
C LEU A 171 2.79 5.24 -14.36
N SER A 172 1.73 4.45 -14.17
CA SER A 172 1.31 3.99 -12.84
C SER A 172 2.36 3.08 -12.23
N ALA A 173 2.88 2.13 -13.02
CA ALA A 173 3.94 1.21 -12.58
C ALA A 173 5.23 1.96 -12.22
N LEU A 174 5.65 2.92 -13.05
CA LEU A 174 6.81 3.76 -12.77
C LEU A 174 6.63 4.59 -11.50
N LEU A 175 5.48 5.24 -11.34
CA LEU A 175 5.22 6.08 -10.18
C LEU A 175 5.19 5.26 -8.89
N CYS A 176 4.51 4.11 -8.89
CA CYS A 176 4.52 3.20 -7.73
C CYS A 176 5.91 2.60 -7.48
N GLY A 177 6.67 2.31 -8.54
CA GLY A 177 8.07 1.87 -8.46
C GLY A 177 8.98 2.90 -7.81
N VAL A 178 8.79 4.19 -8.10
CA VAL A 178 9.49 5.27 -7.39
C VAL A 178 9.14 5.24 -5.91
N PHE A 179 7.85 5.19 -5.54
CA PHE A 179 7.43 5.10 -4.13
C PHE A 179 7.99 3.87 -3.40
N TYR A 180 8.16 2.75 -4.10
CA TYR A 180 8.81 1.56 -3.56
C TYR A 180 10.32 1.73 -3.38
N MET A 181 11.00 2.36 -4.34
CA MET A 181 12.44 2.61 -4.27
C MET A 181 12.82 3.67 -3.23
N LEU A 182 11.92 4.62 -2.95
CA LEU A 182 12.04 5.54 -1.84
C LEU A 182 12.19 4.70 -0.54
N GLY A 183 13.26 4.93 0.21
CA GLY A 183 13.57 4.20 1.44
C GLY A 183 14.26 2.85 1.27
N SER A 184 14.62 2.45 0.03
CA SER A 184 15.51 1.30 -0.17
C SER A 184 16.91 1.57 0.41
N PRO A 185 17.59 0.56 0.98
CA PRO A 185 18.95 0.72 1.54
C PRO A 185 19.94 1.31 0.52
N LEU A 186 19.73 1.00 -0.76
CA LEU A 186 20.53 1.51 -1.86
C LEU A 186 20.37 3.03 -2.05
N LEU A 187 19.13 3.55 -2.03
CA LEU A 187 18.91 5.00 -2.14
C LEU A 187 19.38 5.75 -0.89
N VAL A 188 19.14 5.18 0.29
CA VAL A 188 19.48 5.79 1.59
C VAL A 188 21.00 5.88 1.76
N SER A 189 21.75 4.85 1.37
CA SER A 189 23.22 4.87 1.44
C SER A 189 23.87 5.87 0.48
N LEU A 190 23.24 6.17 -0.66
CA LEU A 190 23.72 7.15 -1.63
C LEU A 190 23.42 8.61 -1.25
N THR A 191 22.48 8.86 -0.33
CA THR A 191 21.88 10.20 -0.11
C THR A 191 22.12 10.75 1.30
N GLY A 192 23.23 10.37 1.94
CA GLY A 192 23.54 10.62 3.36
C GLY A 192 23.14 11.99 3.95
N GLY A 193 22.79 11.99 5.25
CA GLY A 193 22.34 13.17 5.99
C GLY A 193 20.82 13.25 6.14
N TRP A 194 20.27 14.46 6.13
CA TRP A 194 18.82 14.70 6.31
C TRP A 194 17.95 14.10 5.18
N LEU A 195 18.50 14.00 3.97
CA LEU A 195 17.84 13.38 2.81
C LEU A 195 17.66 11.89 3.00
N ALA A 196 18.65 11.20 3.58
CA ALA A 196 18.56 9.78 3.91
C ALA A 196 17.46 9.50 4.94
N GLU A 197 17.33 10.34 5.98
CA GLU A 197 16.25 10.22 6.96
C GLU A 197 14.88 10.48 6.35
N LEU A 198 14.78 11.48 5.46
CA LEU A 198 13.55 11.81 4.76
C LEU A 198 13.12 10.67 3.82
N PHE A 199 14.05 10.09 3.04
CA PHE A 199 13.76 8.94 2.20
C PHE A 199 13.40 7.69 3.00
N GLN A 200 14.04 7.46 4.15
CA GLN A 200 13.68 6.35 5.02
C GLN A 200 12.26 6.52 5.58
N SER A 201 11.86 7.76 5.92
CA SER A 201 10.52 8.08 6.42
C SER A 201 9.42 7.94 5.35
N LEU A 202 9.76 8.22 4.09
CA LEU A 202 8.86 8.14 2.93
C LEU A 202 8.86 6.76 2.26
N GLY A 203 9.64 5.80 2.74
CA GLY A 203 9.73 4.50 2.07
C GLY A 203 8.53 3.62 2.32
N ALA A 204 7.76 3.34 1.27
CA ALA A 204 6.62 2.43 1.34
C ALA A 204 7.06 0.97 1.57
N GLY A 205 8.21 0.56 1.00
CA GLY A 205 8.76 -0.79 1.14
C GLY A 205 9.37 -1.08 2.51
N SER A 206 10.07 -0.11 3.11
CA SER A 206 10.73 -0.29 4.42
C SER A 206 9.73 -0.44 5.58
N ARG A 207 8.58 0.24 5.48
CA ARG A 207 7.43 0.07 6.40
C ARG A 207 6.77 -1.29 6.20
N PHE A 208 6.64 -1.74 4.96
CA PHE A 208 6.07 -3.04 4.63
C PHE A 208 6.89 -4.19 5.25
N GLU A 209 8.21 -4.15 5.14
CA GLU A 209 9.14 -5.13 5.76
C GLU A 209 9.04 -5.16 7.29
N SER A 210 8.69 -4.03 7.92
CA SER A 210 8.49 -3.99 9.37
C SER A 210 7.17 -4.65 9.76
N ILE A 211 6.11 -4.42 8.98
CA ILE A 211 4.81 -5.03 9.20
C ILE A 211 4.82 -6.55 8.95
N THR A 212 5.51 -7.03 7.91
CA THR A 212 5.58 -8.47 7.60
C THR A 212 6.32 -9.28 8.66
N ARG A 213 7.06 -8.63 9.56
CA ARG A 213 7.65 -9.26 10.76
C ARG A 213 6.65 -9.44 11.91
N GLY A 214 5.41 -9.01 11.75
CA GLY A 214 4.36 -9.10 12.80
C GLY A 214 4.26 -7.85 13.68
N VAL A 215 4.99 -6.78 13.36
CA VAL A 215 4.95 -5.52 14.12
C VAL A 215 4.06 -4.51 13.39
N LEU A 216 2.86 -4.28 13.91
CA LEU A 216 1.93 -3.29 13.39
C LEU A 216 2.08 -1.95 14.12
N ASP A 217 2.67 -0.97 13.43
CA ASP A 217 2.66 0.42 13.88
C ASP A 217 1.50 1.19 13.24
N LEU A 218 0.71 1.91 14.06
CA LEU A 218 -0.36 2.78 13.57
C LEU A 218 0.15 3.85 12.59
N ARG A 219 1.43 4.23 12.69
CA ARG A 219 2.13 5.14 11.78
C ARG A 219 2.18 4.61 10.35
N ASP A 220 2.43 3.32 10.18
CA ASP A 220 2.56 2.70 8.87
C ASP A 220 1.20 2.54 8.21
N LEU A 221 0.18 2.16 9.00
CA LEU A 221 -1.21 2.09 8.54
C LEU A 221 -1.70 3.46 8.09
N TYR A 222 -1.49 4.49 8.92
CA TYR A 222 -1.87 5.86 8.60
C TYR A 222 -1.15 6.38 7.35
N TYR A 223 0.14 6.05 7.18
CA TYR A 223 0.91 6.41 6.00
C TYR A 223 0.27 5.88 4.71
N TYR A 224 -0.08 4.59 4.62
CA TYR A 224 -0.73 4.04 3.42
C TYR A 224 -2.11 4.65 3.16
N VAL A 225 -2.91 4.82 4.20
CA VAL A 225 -4.24 5.46 4.10
C VAL A 225 -4.11 6.91 3.62
N SER A 226 -3.14 7.66 4.14
CA SER A 226 -2.90 9.04 3.77
C SER A 226 -2.53 9.17 2.29
N ILE A 227 -1.65 8.29 1.77
CA ILE A 227 -1.30 8.27 0.34
C ILE A 227 -2.54 7.98 -0.50
N ALA A 228 -3.32 6.96 -0.12
CA ALA A 228 -4.55 6.62 -0.83
C ALA A 228 -5.49 7.84 -0.90
N LEU A 229 -5.73 8.52 0.22
CA LEU A 229 -6.60 9.70 0.29
C LEU A 229 -6.07 10.88 -0.53
N VAL A 230 -4.75 11.16 -0.49
CA VAL A 230 -4.13 12.23 -1.30
C VAL A 230 -4.35 11.96 -2.78
N PHE A 231 -4.04 10.75 -3.26
CA PHE A 231 -4.18 10.43 -4.68
C PHE A 231 -5.64 10.33 -5.14
N LEU A 232 -6.56 9.89 -4.29
CA LEU A 232 -8.00 9.97 -4.58
C LEU A 232 -8.48 11.42 -4.68
N ALA A 233 -8.05 12.30 -3.77
CA ALA A 233 -8.36 13.73 -3.84
C ALA A 233 -7.79 14.38 -5.11
N LEU A 234 -6.56 14.02 -5.48
CA LEU A 234 -5.91 14.47 -6.72
C LEU A 234 -6.63 13.94 -7.98
N ASN A 235 -7.17 12.72 -7.93
CA ASN A 235 -8.00 12.17 -9.01
C ASN A 235 -9.26 13.01 -9.19
N VAL A 236 -9.99 13.26 -8.11
CA VAL A 236 -11.20 14.07 -8.21
C VAL A 236 -10.89 15.49 -8.68
N TYR A 237 -9.78 16.06 -8.21
CA TYR A 237 -9.30 17.35 -8.70
C TYR A 237 -9.02 17.33 -10.21
N ALA A 238 -8.34 16.29 -10.71
CA ALA A 238 -8.04 16.15 -12.14
C ALA A 238 -9.32 16.12 -12.98
N LEU A 239 -10.31 15.32 -12.59
CA LEU A 239 -11.59 15.22 -13.29
C LEU A 239 -12.43 16.51 -13.17
N THR A 240 -12.38 17.19 -12.02
CA THR A 240 -13.12 18.44 -11.82
C THR A 240 -12.53 19.58 -12.63
N ARG A 241 -11.20 19.62 -12.75
CA ARG A 241 -10.48 20.62 -13.56
C ARG A 241 -10.88 20.57 -15.04
N GLU A 242 -11.17 19.38 -15.57
CA GLU A 242 -11.60 19.22 -16.96
C GLU A 242 -13.01 19.73 -17.23
N ARG A 243 -13.83 19.85 -16.17
CA ARG A 243 -15.18 20.42 -16.26
C ARG A 243 -15.19 21.96 -16.18
N TRP A 244 -14.05 22.58 -15.89
CA TRP A 244 -14.00 24.03 -15.74
C TRP A 244 -14.14 24.72 -17.09
N ALA A 245 -15.23 25.49 -17.24
CA ALA A 245 -15.42 26.37 -18.38
C ALA A 245 -14.32 27.44 -18.42
N HIS A 246 -13.89 27.82 -19.62
CA HIS A 246 -12.85 28.83 -19.84
C HIS A 246 -13.22 30.21 -19.24
N ASP A 247 -14.53 30.51 -19.13
CA ASP A 247 -15.11 31.70 -18.48
C ASP A 247 -15.67 31.44 -17.07
N GLY A 248 -15.27 30.33 -16.43
CA GLY A 248 -15.73 29.93 -15.11
C GLY A 248 -15.25 30.86 -13.98
N ASN A 249 -15.99 30.84 -12.86
CA ASN A 249 -15.68 31.64 -11.67
C ASN A 249 -14.30 31.25 -11.09
N LYS A 250 -13.29 32.10 -11.34
CA LYS A 250 -11.89 31.91 -10.89
C LYS A 250 -11.76 31.67 -9.38
N THR A 251 -12.69 32.19 -8.57
CA THR A 251 -12.71 31.96 -7.11
C THR A 251 -13.04 30.51 -6.75
N THR A 252 -13.93 29.86 -7.49
CA THR A 252 -14.29 28.45 -7.27
C THR A 252 -13.15 27.53 -7.68
N HIS A 253 -12.44 27.85 -8.77
CA HIS A 253 -11.25 27.11 -9.21
C HIS A 253 -10.13 27.19 -8.17
N ARG A 254 -9.87 28.40 -7.63
CA ARG A 254 -8.89 28.61 -6.57
C ARG A 254 -9.26 27.89 -5.28
N ASN A 255 -10.53 27.87 -4.88
CA ASN A 255 -10.97 27.18 -3.67
C ASN A 255 -10.78 25.66 -3.76
N TRP A 256 -11.00 25.06 -4.93
CA TRP A 256 -10.71 23.64 -5.17
C TRP A 256 -9.21 23.32 -5.12
N GLN A 257 -8.38 24.17 -5.73
CA GLN A 257 -6.92 24.06 -5.65
C GLN A 257 -6.42 24.16 -4.21
N VAL A 258 -6.89 25.17 -3.48
CA VAL A 258 -6.49 25.39 -2.09
C VAL A 258 -7.03 24.26 -1.20
N GLY A 259 -8.26 23.79 -1.38
CA GLY A 259 -8.82 22.69 -0.59
C GLY A 259 -8.06 21.38 -0.77
N THR A 260 -7.70 21.03 -2.01
CA THR A 260 -6.91 19.83 -2.30
C THR A 260 -5.47 19.95 -1.82
N ALA A 261 -4.84 21.13 -1.95
CA ALA A 261 -3.51 21.40 -1.42
C ALA A 261 -3.48 21.39 0.11
N LEU A 262 -4.49 21.94 0.77
CA LEU A 262 -4.63 21.90 2.24
C LEU A 262 -4.85 20.48 2.74
N LEU A 263 -5.67 19.68 2.07
CA LEU A 263 -5.88 18.27 2.43
C LEU A 263 -4.57 17.48 2.30
N ALA A 264 -3.87 17.63 1.18
CA ALA A 264 -2.57 16.98 0.98
C ALA A 264 -1.53 17.44 1.99
N GLY A 265 -1.44 18.76 2.22
CA GLY A 265 -0.54 19.33 3.22
C GLY A 265 -0.85 18.86 4.64
N ASN A 266 -2.13 18.80 5.02
CA ASN A 266 -2.54 18.31 6.34
C ASN A 266 -2.19 16.84 6.53
N LEU A 267 -2.47 15.98 5.54
CA LEU A 267 -2.13 14.56 5.60
C LEU A 267 -0.61 14.32 5.66
N LEU A 268 0.18 15.11 4.92
CA LEU A 268 1.64 15.05 4.99
C LEU A 268 2.18 15.52 6.35
N LEU A 269 1.67 16.64 6.88
CA LEU A 269 2.04 17.14 8.20
C LEU A 269 1.65 16.14 9.30
N ALA A 270 0.48 15.52 9.20
CA ALA A 270 0.03 14.49 10.11
C ALA A 270 0.94 13.25 10.06
N ASN A 271 1.46 12.86 8.88
CA ASN A 271 2.46 11.78 8.78
C ASN A 271 3.76 12.13 9.51
N VAL A 272 4.25 13.36 9.34
CA VAL A 272 5.47 13.84 10.02
C VAL A 272 5.25 13.87 11.53
N TRP A 273 4.10 14.37 11.97
CA TRP A 273 3.73 14.43 13.38
C TRP A 273 3.54 13.03 13.99
N LEU A 274 2.82 12.11 13.32
CA LEU A 274 2.69 10.72 13.76
C LEU A 274 4.05 10.01 13.80
N GLY A 275 5.01 10.39 12.95
CA GLY A 275 6.37 9.89 13.00
C GLY A 275 7.04 10.04 14.37
N SER A 276 6.69 11.11 15.10
CA SER A 276 7.18 11.38 16.46
C SER A 276 6.44 10.61 17.57
N VAL A 277 5.30 9.98 17.25
CA VAL A 277 4.50 9.23 18.23
C VAL A 277 4.97 7.77 18.26
N SER A 278 5.70 7.38 19.30
CA SER A 278 6.26 6.02 19.46
C SER A 278 5.35 5.03 20.17
N GLY A 279 4.29 5.49 20.84
CA GLY A 279 3.51 4.66 21.79
C GLY A 279 2.46 3.72 21.19
N ALA A 280 2.31 3.66 19.87
CA ALA A 280 1.15 3.02 19.22
C ALA A 280 1.59 1.85 18.31
N ARG A 281 2.33 0.90 18.93
CA ARG A 281 2.93 -0.28 18.32
C ARG A 281 2.27 -1.55 18.87
N PHE A 282 1.80 -2.41 17.98
CA PHE A 282 1.19 -3.70 18.32
C PHE A 282 2.07 -4.83 17.78
N ASP A 283 2.48 -5.74 18.65
CA ASP A 283 3.19 -6.96 18.27
C ASP A 283 2.18 -8.12 18.19
N LEU A 284 2.00 -8.65 16.99
CA LEU A 284 1.09 -9.76 16.70
C LEU A 284 1.79 -11.11 16.73
N THR A 285 3.11 -11.17 16.90
CA THR A 285 3.85 -12.43 16.89
C THR A 285 3.45 -13.36 18.03
N GLU A 286 3.51 -14.66 17.76
CA GLU A 286 3.33 -15.69 18.79
C GLU A 286 4.44 -15.56 19.84
N GLY A 287 4.05 -15.26 21.08
CA GLY A 287 4.98 -15.00 22.18
C GLY A 287 5.50 -13.55 22.30
N ARG A 288 5.02 -12.61 21.48
CA ARG A 288 5.38 -11.18 21.53
C ARG A 288 6.90 -10.94 21.51
N ILE A 289 7.60 -11.58 20.57
CA ILE A 289 9.07 -11.58 20.51
C ILE A 289 9.68 -10.19 20.22
N TYR A 290 8.88 -9.23 19.76
CA TYR A 290 9.28 -7.85 19.53
C TYR A 290 8.79 -6.88 20.61
N SER A 291 8.19 -7.40 21.69
CA SER A 291 7.75 -6.63 22.86
C SER A 291 8.68 -6.89 24.05
N ILE A 292 8.81 -5.89 24.91
CA ILE A 292 9.54 -6.05 26.16
C ILE A 292 8.69 -6.90 27.11
N SER A 293 9.28 -7.95 27.70
CA SER A 293 8.57 -8.80 28.66
C SER A 293 8.27 -8.04 29.95
N ASP A 294 7.20 -8.43 30.66
CA ASP A 294 6.85 -7.82 31.95
C ASP A 294 8.00 -7.92 32.98
N ALA A 295 8.74 -9.03 32.94
CA ALA A 295 9.93 -9.22 33.77
C ALA A 295 11.02 -8.20 33.42
N THR A 296 11.28 -7.97 32.13
CA THR A 296 12.24 -6.97 31.68
C THR A 296 11.80 -5.56 32.06
N HIS A 297 10.51 -5.23 31.95
CA HIS A 297 9.97 -3.96 32.45
C HIS A 297 10.25 -3.77 33.95
N GLY A 298 10.01 -4.78 34.77
CA GLY A 298 10.31 -4.73 36.21
C GLY A 298 11.80 -4.49 36.53
N TYR A 299 12.71 -5.07 35.74
CA TYR A 299 14.15 -4.79 35.87
C TYR A 299 14.53 -3.38 35.39
N LEU A 300 13.91 -2.91 34.30
CA LEU A 300 14.17 -1.58 33.76
C LEU A 300 13.72 -0.47 34.73
N GLU A 301 12.59 -0.65 35.41
CA GLU A 301 12.10 0.30 36.44
C GLU A 301 13.03 0.39 37.66
N GLN A 302 13.81 -0.65 37.92
CA GLN A 302 14.73 -0.72 39.05
C GLN A 302 16.14 -0.19 38.73
N LEU A 303 16.42 0.16 37.47
CA LEU A 303 17.71 0.71 37.06
C LEU A 303 17.94 2.08 37.68
N ARG A 304 19.00 2.21 38.47
CA ARG A 304 19.44 3.48 39.07
C ARG A 304 20.46 4.22 38.23
N GLU A 305 21.08 3.53 37.27
CA GLU A 305 22.11 4.06 36.38
C GLU A 305 21.80 3.65 34.93
N PRO A 306 22.20 4.45 33.93
CA PRO A 306 21.94 4.14 32.53
C PRO A 306 22.66 2.84 32.12
N LEU A 307 21.88 1.86 31.65
CA LEU A 307 22.41 0.58 31.16
C LEU A 307 22.94 0.74 29.73
N LEU A 308 24.25 0.55 29.54
CA LEU A 308 24.86 0.58 28.21
C LEU A 308 24.86 -0.82 27.58
N ILE A 309 24.01 -1.03 26.57
CA ILE A 309 23.95 -2.29 25.80
C ILE A 309 24.76 -2.14 24.51
N ARG A 310 25.78 -3.00 24.31
CA ARG A 310 26.55 -3.08 23.05
C ARG A 310 26.15 -4.34 22.29
N GLY A 311 25.54 -4.17 21.12
CA GLY A 311 25.25 -5.26 20.18
C GLY A 311 26.32 -5.37 19.09
N TYR A 312 26.71 -6.60 18.76
CA TYR A 312 27.60 -6.90 17.62
C TYR A 312 26.78 -7.61 16.54
N PHE A 313 26.75 -7.04 15.34
CA PHE A 313 25.96 -7.56 14.21
C PHE A 313 26.89 -7.92 13.04
N SER A 314 26.63 -9.06 12.41
CA SER A 314 27.34 -9.52 11.21
C SER A 314 26.42 -9.38 9.99
N GLU A 315 26.96 -8.89 8.86
CA GLU A 315 26.21 -8.80 7.59
C GLU A 315 25.86 -10.18 7.00
N LYS A 316 26.61 -11.23 7.38
CA LYS A 316 26.35 -12.61 6.99
C LYS A 316 25.98 -13.40 8.22
N THR A 317 24.70 -13.71 8.36
CA THR A 317 24.18 -14.57 9.44
C THR A 317 23.40 -15.73 8.81
N HIS A 318 23.41 -16.89 9.46
CA HIS A 318 22.60 -18.04 9.04
C HIS A 318 21.12 -17.60 8.93
N PRO A 319 20.30 -18.06 7.98
CA PRO A 319 18.90 -17.59 7.83
C PRO A 319 18.01 -17.82 9.07
N LEU A 320 18.31 -18.83 9.89
CA LEU A 320 17.69 -19.02 11.22
C LEU A 320 18.13 -18.01 12.29
N LEU A 321 19.24 -17.31 12.04
CA LEU A 321 19.84 -16.26 12.87
C LEU A 321 19.77 -14.90 12.16
N ALA A 322 19.03 -14.78 11.05
CA ALA A 322 18.82 -13.51 10.35
C ALA A 322 18.34 -12.52 11.41
N PRO A 323 19.11 -11.46 11.70
CA PRO A 323 19.02 -10.88 13.01
C PRO A 323 17.63 -10.27 13.17
N LEU A 324 17.07 -10.42 14.37
CA LEU A 324 16.31 -9.35 14.99
C LEU A 324 17.26 -8.14 15.04
N VAL A 325 17.57 -7.49 13.91
CA VAL A 325 18.39 -6.29 13.88
C VAL A 325 17.55 -5.28 14.62
N PRO A 326 17.85 -4.97 15.89
CA PRO A 326 17.11 -3.99 16.60
C PRO A 326 17.50 -2.70 15.89
N ARG A 327 16.57 -2.11 15.13
CA ARG A 327 16.66 -0.68 14.86
C ARG A 327 16.34 -0.01 16.19
N MET A 328 17.27 -0.05 17.14
CA MET A 328 17.20 0.69 18.40
C MET A 328 17.31 2.17 18.02
N LYS A 329 16.21 2.72 17.50
CA LYS A 329 15.90 4.12 17.69
C LYS A 329 14.93 4.12 18.86
N ASP A 330 15.50 4.47 20.01
CA ASP A 330 14.86 4.77 21.30
C ASP A 330 14.47 3.57 22.19
N LEU A 331 15.32 3.33 23.19
CA LEU A 331 14.88 3.11 24.57
C LEU A 331 15.04 4.45 25.30
#